data_AF-A0A1G1EIK9-F1
#
_entry.id   AF-A0A1G1EIK9-F1
#
_cell.length_a   1.000
_cell.length_b   1.000
_cell.length_c   1.000
_cell.angle_alpha   90.00
_cell.angle_beta   90.00
_cell.angle_gamma   90.00
#
_symmetry.space_group_name_H-M   'P 1'
#
loop_
_entity.id
_entity.type
_entity.pdbx_description
1 polymer ?
#
loop_
_entity_poly.entity_id
_entity_poly.type
_entity_poly.pdbx_seq_one_letter_code
_entity_poly.pdbx_strand_id
1 'polypeptide(L)'
;MVQDRAKVSGKEVASKSDSTDSASKSAGSSEQIVLSSKAKDIQKAHEIIRSTPDIRVDKVNKIKQDLAEGRYNVKSQDIADRILKQVLADSKFLG
;
A
#
# COMPACT_ATOMS: atom_id res chain seq x y z
N MET A 1 -0.01 22.78 45.33
CA MET A 1 -1.09 23.65 45.82
C MET A 1 -0.81 25.05 45.32
N VAL A 2 -1.78 25.60 44.58
CA VAL A 2 -2.08 27.03 44.36
C VAL A 2 -0.92 27.93 43.92
N GLN A 3 -1.03 28.45 42.69
CA GLN A 3 -0.86 29.88 42.47
C GLN A 3 -2.00 30.38 41.57
N ASP A 4 -2.92 31.06 42.24
CA ASP A 4 -4.04 31.82 41.70
C ASP A 4 -3.58 33.04 40.89
N ARG A 5 -4.25 33.22 39.74
CA ARG A 5 -4.97 34.41 39.29
C ARG A 5 -4.47 35.79 39.78
N ALA A 6 -4.10 36.68 38.84
CA ALA A 6 -4.92 37.83 38.43
C ALA A 6 -4.14 38.98 37.74
N LYS A 7 -4.86 39.61 36.81
CA LYS A 7 -4.90 41.05 36.46
C LYS A 7 -3.99 41.52 35.32
N VAL A 8 -4.50 41.60 34.08
CA VAL A 8 -5.29 42.70 33.47
C VAL A 8 -4.59 44.06 33.55
N SER A 9 -4.08 44.51 32.40
CA SER A 9 -3.97 45.93 32.05
C SER A 9 -4.49 46.06 30.61
N GLY A 10 -5.64 46.68 30.48
CA GLY A 10 -6.21 47.03 29.18
C GLY A 10 -5.42 48.15 28.52
N LYS A 11 -5.44 48.17 27.19
CA LYS A 11 -5.43 49.40 26.42
C LYS A 11 -6.24 49.18 25.15
N GLU A 12 -7.49 49.60 25.27
CA GLU A 12 -8.38 49.94 24.18
C GLU A 12 -7.70 50.96 23.25
N VAL A 13 -7.77 50.76 21.94
CA VAL A 13 -8.22 51.79 20.97
C VAL A 13 -8.58 51.13 19.66
N ALA A 14 -9.81 51.39 19.25
CA ALA A 14 -10.45 50.96 18.02
C ALA A 14 -9.84 51.63 16.78
N SER A 15 -9.86 50.90 15.66
CA SER A 15 -10.04 51.49 14.33
C SER A 15 -10.84 50.49 13.49
N LYS A 16 -12.07 50.92 13.15
CA LYS A 16 -13.03 50.26 12.25
C LYS A 16 -12.67 50.53 10.79
N SER A 17 -13.28 49.76 9.89
CA SER A 17 -13.30 49.83 8.41
C SER A 17 -12.25 48.92 7.75
N ASP A 18 -12.56 47.98 6.87
CA ASP A 18 -13.81 47.65 6.18
C ASP A 18 -13.78 46.16 5.78
N SER A 19 -14.97 45.64 5.58
CA SER A 19 -15.39 44.28 5.30
C SER A 19 -14.66 43.61 4.12
N THR A 20 -14.25 42.35 4.26
CA THR A 20 -14.49 41.32 3.24
C THR A 20 -14.16 39.92 3.76
N ASP A 21 -15.22 39.11 3.79
CA ASP A 21 -15.24 37.67 3.57
C ASP A 21 -14.71 36.72 4.66
N SER A 22 -15.65 36.35 5.53
CA SER A 22 -15.96 34.93 5.79
C SER A 22 -14.81 33.99 6.15
N ALA A 23 -14.28 34.17 7.36
CA ALA A 23 -13.74 33.05 8.12
C ALA A 23 -14.89 32.09 8.49
N SER A 24 -15.36 31.32 7.50
CA SER A 24 -16.26 30.19 7.72
C SER A 24 -15.46 29.04 8.33
N LYS A 25 -15.57 29.01 9.64
CA LYS A 25 -15.33 27.90 10.54
C LYS A 25 -16.08 26.66 10.05
N SER A 26 -15.40 25.75 9.36
CA SER A 26 -15.86 24.36 9.18
C SER A 26 -14.88 23.37 9.81
N ALA A 27 -14.66 23.54 11.12
CA ALA A 27 -14.45 22.37 11.95
C ALA A 27 -15.79 21.61 11.99
N GLY A 28 -15.87 20.48 11.29
CA GLY A 28 -17.02 19.57 11.38
C GLY A 28 -17.76 19.35 10.07
N SER A 29 -17.10 18.79 9.07
CA SER A 29 -17.72 17.69 8.34
C SER A 29 -16.83 16.48 8.63
N SER A 30 -17.28 15.62 9.55
CA SER A 30 -16.83 14.24 9.58
C SER A 30 -17.28 13.61 8.28
N GLU A 31 -16.60 13.95 7.19
CA GLU A 31 -16.76 13.32 5.91
C GLU A 31 -16.31 11.88 6.11
N GLN A 32 -17.29 11.02 6.40
CA GLN A 32 -17.05 9.63 6.68
C GLN A 32 -16.60 9.02 5.36
N ILE A 33 -15.28 8.95 5.15
CA ILE A 33 -14.68 8.30 3.98
C ILE A 33 -15.03 6.82 4.08
N VAL A 34 -16.18 6.43 3.51
CA VAL A 34 -16.59 5.03 3.41
C VAL A 34 -15.80 4.40 2.28
N LEU A 35 -14.62 3.88 2.62
CA LEU A 35 -13.81 3.10 1.70
C LEU A 35 -14.58 1.82 1.32
N SER A 36 -14.90 1.67 0.04
CA SER A 36 -15.62 0.50 -0.46
C SER A 36 -14.85 -0.79 -0.18
N SER A 37 -15.56 -1.90 0.01
CA SER A 37 -14.93 -3.21 0.27
C SER A 37 -13.92 -3.58 -0.81
N LYS A 38 -14.25 -3.29 -2.08
CA LYS A 38 -13.36 -3.49 -3.22
C LYS A 38 -12.06 -2.67 -3.12
N ALA A 39 -12.14 -1.43 -2.64
CA ALA A 39 -10.96 -0.60 -2.47
C ALA A 39 -10.05 -1.11 -1.33
N LYS A 40 -10.62 -1.65 -0.26
CA LYS A 40 -9.85 -2.34 0.80
C LYS A 40 -9.16 -3.59 0.27
N ASP A 41 -9.83 -4.38 -0.55
CA ASP A 41 -9.25 -5.59 -1.15
C ASP A 41 -8.08 -5.25 -2.08
N ILE A 42 -8.22 -4.19 -2.87
CA ILE A 42 -7.14 -3.70 -3.75
C ILE A 42 -5.95 -3.22 -2.92
N GLN A 43 -6.17 -2.45 -1.86
CA GLN A 43 -5.09 -1.99 -0.97
C GLN A 43 -4.33 -3.17 -0.34
N LYS A 44 -5.07 -4.17 0.16
CA LYS A 44 -4.49 -5.39 0.72
C LYS A 44 -3.70 -6.18 -0.32
N ALA A 45 -4.23 -6.34 -1.52
CA ALA A 45 -3.51 -7.01 -2.61
C ALA A 45 -2.21 -6.27 -2.98
N HIS A 46 -2.25 -4.94 -3.05
CA HIS A 46 -1.07 -4.11 -3.28
C HIS A 46 -0.02 -4.22 -2.18
N GLU A 47 -0.44 -4.27 -0.92
CA GLU A 47 0.46 -4.46 0.22
C GLU A 47 1.12 -5.85 0.18
N ILE A 48 0.36 -6.89 -0.16
CA ILE A 48 0.89 -8.25 -0.34
C ILE A 48 1.91 -8.29 -1.48
N ILE A 49 1.60 -7.67 -2.62
CA ILE A 49 2.54 -7.61 -3.75
C ILE A 49 3.84 -6.90 -3.36
N ARG A 50 3.75 -5.78 -2.63
CA ARG A 50 4.93 -5.01 -2.18
C ARG A 50 5.75 -5.71 -1.10
N SER A 51 5.10 -6.48 -0.23
CA SER A 51 5.76 -7.23 0.85
C SER A 51 6.27 -8.59 0.39
N THR A 52 5.82 -9.07 -0.77
CA THR A 52 6.33 -10.31 -1.36
C THR A 52 7.74 -10.07 -1.89
N PRO A 53 8.75 -10.83 -1.43
CA PRO A 53 10.10 -10.71 -1.96
C PRO A 53 10.16 -11.06 -3.44
N ASP A 54 10.87 -10.25 -4.22
CA ASP A 54 11.15 -10.54 -5.65
C ASP A 54 11.83 -11.91 -5.83
N ILE A 55 12.70 -12.26 -4.88
CA ILE A 55 13.42 -13.52 -4.87
C ILE A 55 12.95 -14.38 -3.70
N ARG A 56 12.41 -15.56 -4.02
CA ARG A 56 12.09 -16.60 -3.02
C ARG A 56 13.34 -17.37 -2.64
N VAL A 57 14.18 -16.76 -1.80
CA VAL A 57 15.48 -17.28 -1.38
C VAL A 57 15.39 -18.72 -0.86
N ASP A 58 14.36 -19.06 -0.09
CA ASP A 58 14.15 -20.42 0.44
C ASP A 58 14.00 -21.47 -0.67
N LYS A 59 13.22 -21.13 -1.72
CA LYS A 59 13.02 -22.02 -2.88
C LYS A 59 14.33 -22.19 -3.65
N VAL A 60 15.10 -21.12 -3.82
CA VAL A 60 16.40 -21.17 -4.49
C VAL A 60 17.37 -22.06 -3.71
N ASN A 61 17.47 -21.86 -2.40
CA ASN A 61 18.36 -22.63 -1.54
C ASN A 61 17.99 -24.11 -1.54
N LYS A 62 16.69 -24.45 -1.48
CA LYS A 62 16.23 -25.83 -1.58
C LYS A 62 16.66 -26.49 -2.90
N ILE A 63 16.47 -25.80 -4.03
CA ILE A 63 16.86 -26.33 -5.35
C ILE A 63 18.38 -26.51 -5.43
N LYS A 64 19.16 -25.55 -4.92
CA LYS A 64 20.63 -25.66 -4.85
C LYS A 64 21.07 -26.88 -4.02
N GLN A 65 20.41 -27.11 -2.90
CA GLN A 65 20.68 -28.27 -2.05
C GLN A 65 20.33 -29.58 -2.76
N ASP A 66 19.13 -29.68 -3.35
CA ASP A 66 18.71 -30.88 -4.09
C ASP A 66 19.65 -31.18 -5.28
N LEU A 67 20.21 -30.14 -5.91
CA LEU A 67 21.21 -30.28 -6.96
C LEU A 67 22.55 -30.79 -6.42
N ALA A 68 23.04 -30.22 -5.31
CA ALA A 68 24.29 -30.67 -4.67
C ALA A 68 24.20 -32.11 -4.17
N GLU A 69 23.02 -32.52 -3.70
CA GLU A 69 22.74 -33.87 -3.20
C GLU A 69 22.36 -34.85 -4.33
N GLY A 70 22.37 -34.41 -5.59
CA GLY A 70 22.07 -35.23 -6.77
C GLY A 70 20.63 -35.71 -6.88
N ARG A 71 19.71 -35.15 -6.07
CA ARG A 71 18.28 -35.50 -6.07
C ARG A 71 17.43 -34.66 -7.01
N TYR A 72 18.02 -33.62 -7.59
CA TYR A 72 17.34 -32.81 -8.60
C TYR A 72 17.26 -33.57 -9.92
N ASN A 73 16.19 -34.35 -10.10
CA ASN A 73 15.94 -35.12 -11.31
C ASN A 73 14.66 -34.65 -12.02
N VAL A 74 14.83 -33.96 -13.15
CA VAL A 74 13.73 -33.48 -13.99
C VAL A 74 13.54 -34.46 -15.16
N LYS A 75 12.31 -34.92 -15.38
CA LYS A 75 12.00 -35.82 -16.51
C LYS A 75 11.95 -35.03 -17.81
N SER A 76 12.49 -35.57 -18.89
CA SER A 76 12.47 -34.92 -20.22
C SER A 76 11.05 -34.63 -20.72
N GLN A 77 10.07 -35.47 -20.36
CA GLN A 77 8.66 -35.25 -20.65
C GLN A 77 8.12 -33.98 -20.00
N ASP A 78 8.47 -33.72 -18.73
CA ASP A 78 8.05 -32.52 -18.02
C ASP A 78 8.62 -31.26 -18.68
N ILE A 79 9.84 -31.34 -19.22
CA ILE A 79 10.48 -30.22 -19.94
C ILE A 79 9.71 -29.95 -21.24
N ALA A 80 9.45 -30.98 -22.05
CA ALA A 80 8.71 -30.85 -23.30
C ALA A 80 7.31 -30.27 -23.06
N ASP A 81 6.58 -30.78 -22.07
CA ASP A 81 5.26 -30.28 -21.67
C ASP A 81 5.28 -28.80 -21.31
N ARG A 82 6.31 -28.34 -20.61
CA ARG A 82 6.45 -26.93 -20.22
C ARG A 82 6.73 -26.05 -21.43
N ILE A 83 7.58 -26.49 -22.34
CA ILE A 83 7.87 -25.77 -23.59
C ILE A 83 6.58 -25.63 -24.42
N LEU A 84 5.84 -26.71 -24.65
CA LEU A 84 4.59 -26.67 -25.42
C LEU A 84 3.56 -25.75 -24.77
N LYS A 85 3.37 -25.85 -23.44
CA LYS A 85 2.45 -24.96 -22.71
C LYS A 85 2.84 -23.50 -22.85
N GLN A 86 4.13 -23.18 -22.80
CA GLN A 86 4.61 -21.81 -22.96
C GLN A 86 4.34 -21.29 -24.38
N VAL A 87 4.71 -22.06 -25.41
CA VAL A 87 4.48 -21.66 -26.82
C VAL A 87 2.99 -21.45 -27.12
N LEU A 88 2.12 -22.29 -26.57
CA LEU A 88 0.66 -22.16 -26.73
C LEU A 88 0.08 -20.98 -25.94
N ALA A 89 0.63 -20.66 -24.77
CA ALA A 89 0.20 -19.50 -23.99
C ALA A 89 0.61 -18.19 -24.68
N ASP A 90 1.83 -18.14 -25.20
CA ASP A 90 2.34 -16.98 -25.93
C ASP A 90 1.52 -16.75 -27.22
N SER A 91 1.25 -17.80 -28.00
CA SER A 91 0.46 -17.66 -29.23
C SER A 91 -0.99 -17.23 -28.97
N LYS A 92 -1.60 -17.69 -27.87
CA LYS A 92 -2.96 -17.29 -27.47
C LYS A 92 -3.06 -15.83 -27.03
N PHE A 93 -1.93 -15.20 -26.69
CA PHE A 93 -1.88 -13.79 -26.30
C PHE A 93 -1.60 -12.84 -27.47
N LEU A 94 -1.15 -13.36 -28.62
CA LEU A 94 -0.89 -12.60 -29.86
C LEU A 94 -2.04 -12.67 -30.88
N GLY A 95 -3.20 -13.20 -30.50
CA GLY A 95 -4.41 -13.32 -31.35
C GLY A 95 -5.53 -12.39 -30.95
#